data_AF-A0A8S1JD46-F1
#
_entry.id   AF-A0A8S1JD46-F1
#
_cell.length_a   1.000
_cell.length_b   1.000
_cell.length_c   1.000
_cell.angle_alpha   90.00
_cell.angle_beta   90.00
_cell.angle_gamma   90.00
#
_symmetry.space_group_name_H-M   'P 1'
#
loop_
_entity.id
_entity.type
_entity.pdbx_description
1 polymer ?
#
loop_
_entity_poly.entity_id
_entity_poly.type
_entity_poly.pdbx_seq_one_letter_code
_entity_poly.pdbx_strand_id
1 'polypeptide(L)'
;DLETRVPLTCNHDPMRNGLRTLRDGIVDYGPVEQLQKQWEADQDSGRYETLRNLYGSALPARMHIEKQLLERNQRLPPLASSNIASEAYFGKLEEFTIESFMGLPDQSVVTPTDTHSQMEAALGMGTKPCTRGIQ
;
A
#
# COMPACT_ATOMS: atom_id res chain seq x y z
N ASP A 1 -2.08 -29.09 -8.29
CA ASP A 1 -3.01 -28.51 -9.27
C ASP A 1 -4.00 -27.52 -8.63
N LEU A 2 -3.54 -26.31 -8.30
CA LEU A 2 -4.39 -25.14 -8.11
C LEU A 2 -3.60 -23.92 -8.61
N GLU A 3 -3.88 -23.60 -9.86
CA GLU A 3 -3.42 -22.46 -10.63
C GLU A 3 -3.59 -21.17 -9.80
N THR A 4 -2.48 -20.54 -9.43
CA THR A 4 -2.41 -19.17 -8.90
C THR A 4 -2.87 -18.20 -9.99
N ARG A 5 -4.18 -18.15 -10.25
CA ARG A 5 -4.78 -17.13 -11.09
C ARG A 5 -4.79 -15.82 -10.32
N VAL A 6 -3.72 -15.05 -10.46
CA VAL A 6 -3.67 -13.65 -10.02
C VAL A 6 -4.80 -12.91 -10.76
N PRO A 7 -5.71 -12.24 -10.04
CA PRO A 7 -6.86 -11.62 -10.67
C PRO A 7 -6.44 -10.38 -11.47
N LEU A 8 -6.86 -10.30 -12.74
CA LEU A 8 -6.62 -9.20 -13.72
C LEU A 8 -7.31 -7.86 -13.36
N THR A 9 -7.43 -7.54 -12.08
CA THR A 9 -8.40 -6.58 -11.52
C THR A 9 -8.01 -5.11 -11.59
N CYS A 10 -6.80 -4.76 -12.02
CA CYS A 10 -6.56 -3.36 -12.39
C CYS A 10 -7.29 -3.08 -13.72
N ASN A 11 -8.17 -2.07 -13.74
CA ASN A 11 -8.77 -1.56 -14.97
C ASN A 11 -7.65 -0.99 -15.83
N HIS A 12 -7.18 -1.78 -16.79
CA HIS A 12 -6.16 -1.36 -17.75
C HIS A 12 -6.81 -0.46 -18.78
N ASP A 13 -6.37 0.79 -18.84
CA ASP A 13 -6.83 1.77 -19.83
C ASP A 13 -6.16 1.47 -21.19
N PRO A 14 -6.87 0.86 -22.16
CA PRO A 14 -6.27 0.45 -23.42
C PRO A 14 -5.95 1.65 -24.33
N MET A 15 -6.58 2.81 -24.08
CA MET A 15 -6.36 4.02 -24.88
C MET A 15 -5.04 4.69 -24.54
N ARG A 16 -4.56 4.51 -23.31
CA ARG A 16 -3.32 5.13 -22.82
C ARG A 16 -2.15 4.15 -22.74
N ASN A 17 -2.44 2.89 -22.42
CA ASN A 17 -1.43 1.86 -22.17
C ASN A 17 -1.35 0.79 -23.27
N GLY A 18 -2.14 0.92 -24.34
CA GLY A 18 -2.20 -0.06 -25.44
C GLY A 18 -2.97 -1.34 -25.07
N LEU A 19 -3.06 -2.28 -26.01
CA LEU A 19 -3.73 -3.57 -25.78
C LEU A 19 -2.92 -4.42 -24.78
N ARG A 20 -3.58 -5.00 -23.77
CA ARG A 20 -2.94 -5.91 -22.80
C ARG A 20 -2.27 -7.08 -23.51
N THR A 21 -0.98 -7.26 -23.27
CA THR A 21 -0.25 -8.46 -23.70
C THR A 21 -0.21 -9.50 -22.57
N LEU A 22 0.02 -10.77 -22.89
CA LEU A 22 0.19 -11.82 -21.86
C LEU A 22 1.35 -11.50 -20.89
N ARG A 23 2.33 -10.72 -21.34
CA ARG A 23 3.46 -10.24 -20.53
C ARG A 23 3.03 -9.22 -19.47
N ASP A 24 2.04 -8.38 -19.76
CA ASP A 24 1.51 -7.41 -18.78
C ASP A 24 0.80 -8.06 -17.60
N GLY A 25 0.31 -9.31 -17.77
CA GLY A 25 -0.33 -10.07 -16.69
C GLY A 25 0.65 -10.82 -15.79
N ILE A 26 1.92 -10.97 -16.22
CA ILE A 26 2.95 -11.66 -15.47
C ILE A 26 3.79 -10.58 -14.80
N VAL A 27 3.58 -10.39 -13.50
CA VAL A 27 4.45 -9.50 -12.74
C VAL A 27 5.79 -10.20 -12.56
N ASP A 28 6.82 -9.70 -13.23
CA ASP A 28 8.16 -10.28 -13.35
C ASP A 28 8.98 -10.05 -12.06
N TYR A 29 8.43 -10.51 -10.93
CA TYR A 29 9.15 -10.51 -9.65
C TYR A 29 9.99 -11.77 -9.56
N GLY A 30 11.23 -11.63 -9.08
CA GLY A 30 12.04 -12.80 -8.76
C GLY A 30 11.36 -13.65 -7.67
N PRO A 31 11.56 -14.98 -7.64
CA PRO A 31 10.92 -15.84 -6.63
C PRO A 31 11.27 -15.42 -5.20
N VAL A 32 12.48 -14.88 -4.99
CA VAL A 32 12.93 -14.33 -3.70
C VAL A 32 12.17 -13.07 -3.33
N GLU A 33 11.94 -12.17 -4.28
CA GLU A 33 11.20 -10.93 -4.04
C GLU A 33 9.73 -11.24 -3.68
N GLN A 34 9.13 -12.22 -4.34
CA GLN A 34 7.78 -12.69 -4.00
C GLN A 34 7.70 -13.23 -2.57
N LEU A 35 8.67 -14.07 -2.18
CA LEU A 35 8.78 -14.59 -0.82
C LEU A 35 8.97 -13.46 0.20
N GLN A 36 9.83 -12.47 -0.09
CA GLN A 36 10.06 -11.33 0.79
C GLN A 36 8.79 -10.49 1.00
N LYS A 37 8.02 -10.25 -0.05
CA LYS A 37 6.74 -9.51 0.04
C LYS A 37 5.68 -10.25 0.86
N GLN A 38 5.66 -11.58 0.78
CA GLN A 38 4.69 -12.39 1.53
C GLN A 38 5.12 -12.60 2.98
N TRP A 39 6.43 -12.63 3.24
CA TRP A 39 7.00 -12.96 4.54
C TRP A 39 6.47 -12.08 5.68
N GLU A 40 6.37 -10.77 5.45
CA GLU A 40 5.86 -9.85 6.47
C GLU A 40 4.40 -10.15 6.83
N ALA A 41 3.55 -10.37 5.83
CA ALA A 41 2.13 -10.70 6.03
C ALA A 41 1.97 -12.05 6.74
N ASP A 42 2.79 -13.03 6.39
CA ASP A 42 2.81 -14.34 7.02
C ASP A 42 3.24 -14.25 8.49
N GLN A 43 4.27 -13.45 8.80
CA GLN A 43 4.71 -13.23 10.18
C GLN A 43 3.61 -12.59 11.04
N ASP A 44 2.96 -11.55 10.54
CA ASP A 44 1.86 -10.91 11.27
C ASP A 44 0.70 -11.89 11.49
N SER A 45 0.34 -12.68 10.48
CA SER A 45 -0.73 -13.67 10.59
C SER A 45 -0.44 -14.71 11.70
N GLY A 46 0.79 -15.25 11.74
CA GLY A 46 1.22 -16.19 12.76
C GLY A 46 1.29 -15.56 14.17
N ARG A 47 1.68 -14.29 14.26
CA ARG A 47 1.67 -13.54 15.54
C ARG A 47 0.24 -13.38 16.07
N TYR A 48 -0.70 -12.98 15.22
CA TYR A 48 -2.10 -12.83 15.64
C TYR A 48 -2.74 -14.16 16.01
N GLU A 49 -2.42 -15.25 15.31
CA GLU A 49 -2.87 -16.59 15.67
C GLU A 49 -2.33 -17.02 17.04
N THR A 50 -1.05 -16.77 17.30
CA THR A 50 -0.43 -17.05 18.60
C THR A 50 -1.10 -16.27 19.72
N LEU A 51 -1.34 -14.96 19.52
CA LEU A 51 -2.03 -14.12 20.49
C LEU A 51 -3.48 -14.56 20.72
N ARG A 52 -4.17 -15.00 19.67
CA ARG A 52 -5.52 -15.56 19.77
C ARG A 52 -5.52 -16.82 20.63
N ASN A 53 -4.54 -17.70 20.45
CA ASN A 53 -4.43 -18.95 21.19
C ASN A 53 -4.10 -18.73 22.67
N LEU A 54 -3.27 -17.72 22.98
CA LEU A 54 -2.85 -17.43 24.35
C LEU A 54 -3.87 -16.60 25.15
N TYR A 55 -4.43 -15.55 24.52
CA TYR A 55 -5.22 -14.54 25.21
C TYR A 55 -6.68 -14.49 24.75
N GLY A 56 -7.05 -15.35 23.79
CA GLY A 56 -8.39 -15.39 23.20
C GLY A 56 -8.58 -14.41 22.05
N SER A 57 -9.79 -14.40 21.47
CA SER A 57 -10.09 -13.64 20.24
C SER A 57 -10.19 -12.12 20.43
N ALA A 58 -10.36 -11.63 21.66
CA ALA A 58 -10.56 -10.20 21.92
C ALA A 58 -9.28 -9.37 21.69
N LEU A 59 -8.11 -9.92 22.05
CA LEU A 59 -6.84 -9.23 21.92
C LEU A 59 -6.47 -8.91 20.45
N PRO A 60 -6.40 -9.87 19.52
CA PRO A 60 -6.10 -9.57 18.12
C PRO A 60 -7.15 -8.66 17.47
N ALA A 61 -8.43 -8.77 17.85
CA ALA A 61 -9.47 -7.87 17.36
C ALA A 61 -9.21 -6.41 17.77
N ARG A 62 -8.85 -6.18 19.03
CA ARG A 62 -8.49 -4.85 19.53
C ARG A 62 -7.26 -4.31 18.79
N MET A 63 -6.22 -5.12 18.61
CA MET A 63 -5.03 -4.71 17.87
C MET A 63 -5.34 -4.33 16.43
N HIS A 64 -6.25 -5.05 15.78
CA HIS A 64 -6.68 -4.72 14.42
C HIS A 64 -7.41 -3.37 14.35
N ILE A 65 -8.24 -3.05 15.35
CA ILE A 65 -8.90 -1.75 15.47
C ILE A 65 -7.87 -0.64 15.68
N GLU A 66 -6.90 -0.84 16.58
CA GLU A 66 -5.81 0.11 16.83
C GLU A 66 -4.98 0.36 15.56
N LYS A 67 -4.61 -0.72 14.83
CA LYS A 67 -3.94 -0.62 13.52
C LYS A 67 -4.72 0.25 12.54
N GLN A 68 -5.99 -0.05 12.32
CA GLN A 68 -6.84 0.72 11.39
C GLN A 68 -7.01 2.18 11.82
N LEU A 69 -6.99 2.47 13.13
CA LEU A 69 -7.06 3.83 13.64
C LEU A 69 -5.77 4.61 13.36
N LEU A 70 -4.61 3.97 13.56
CA LEU A 70 -3.29 4.56 13.33
C LEU A 70 -2.97 4.72 11.83
N GLU A 71 -3.44 3.81 10.98
CA GLU A 71 -3.30 3.91 9.52
C GLU A 71 -4.11 5.07 8.90
N ARG A 72 -5.18 5.51 9.58
CA ARG A 72 -6.03 6.62 9.11
C ARG A 72 -5.37 7.97 9.36
N ASN A 73 -4.50 8.37 8.45
CA ASN A 73 -3.98 9.73 8.40
C ASN A 73 -5.10 10.73 8.06
N GLN A 74 -5.47 11.61 8.99
CA GLN A 74 -6.52 12.65 8.78
C GLN A 74 -6.04 13.85 7.94
N ARG A 75 -4.94 13.71 7.18
CA ARG A 75 -4.44 14.79 6.32
C ARG A 75 -5.12 14.74 4.97
N LEU A 76 -5.09 15.87 4.25
CA LEU A 76 -5.62 15.91 2.90
C LEU A 76 -4.83 14.90 2.03
N PRO A 77 -5.50 14.22 1.07
CA PRO A 77 -4.84 13.45 0.02
C PRO A 77 -4.24 14.44 -0.98
N PRO A 78 -3.09 15.05 -0.65
CA PRO A 78 -1.89 15.04 -1.51
C PRO A 78 -0.59 15.19 -0.70
N LEU A 79 -0.73 15.42 0.62
CA LEU A 79 0.33 15.92 1.48
C LEU A 79 1.09 14.73 2.05
N ALA A 80 2.41 14.77 1.95
CA ALA A 80 3.26 13.79 2.58
C ALA A 80 3.02 13.79 4.10
N SER A 81 2.73 12.61 4.65
CA SER A 81 2.59 12.38 6.09
C SER A 81 3.51 11.26 6.51
N SER A 82 4.20 11.44 7.64
CA SER A 82 4.86 10.33 8.33
C SER A 82 3.84 9.59 9.20
N ASN A 83 3.91 8.26 9.24
CA ASN A 83 3.04 7.41 10.06
C ASN A 83 3.77 6.92 11.32
N ILE A 84 4.36 7.86 12.06
CA ILE A 84 5.23 7.55 13.21
C ILE A 84 4.51 6.75 14.30
N ALA A 85 3.22 7.00 14.50
CA ALA A 85 2.44 6.32 15.53
C ALA A 85 2.22 4.84 15.16
N SER A 86 1.93 4.55 13.90
CA SER A 86 1.85 3.17 13.41
C SER A 86 3.22 2.48 13.45
N GLU A 87 4.28 3.17 13.05
CA GLU A 87 5.65 2.63 13.09
C GLU A 87 6.08 2.27 14.51
N ALA A 88 5.78 3.14 15.49
CA ALA A 88 6.02 2.86 16.90
C ALA A 88 5.20 1.66 17.40
N TYR A 89 3.93 1.55 16.99
CA TYR A 89 3.06 0.45 17.38
C TYR A 89 3.55 -0.91 16.88
N PHE A 90 4.05 -0.98 15.63
CA PHE A 90 4.59 -2.21 15.04
C PHE A 90 6.05 -2.48 15.43
N GLY A 91 6.71 -1.57 16.14
CA GLY A 91 8.12 -1.69 16.50
C GLY A 91 9.08 -1.44 15.33
N LYS A 92 8.61 -0.78 14.27
CA LYS A 92 9.40 -0.45 13.07
C LYS A 92 10.17 0.86 13.19
N LEU A 93 10.01 1.58 14.30
CA LEU A 93 10.64 2.90 14.49
C LEU A 93 12.18 2.85 14.45
N GLU A 94 12.76 1.72 14.82
CA GLU A 94 14.22 1.50 14.84
C GLU A 94 14.73 0.82 13.55
N GLU A 95 13.84 0.33 12.69
CA GLU A 95 14.19 -0.38 11.48
C GLU A 95 14.49 0.60 10.34
N PHE A 96 15.74 0.62 9.88
CA PHE A 96 16.16 1.48 8.76
C PHE A 96 16.25 0.66 7.48
N THR A 97 15.36 0.95 6.52
CA THR A 97 15.30 0.26 5.24
C THR A 97 15.82 1.15 4.11
N ILE A 98 16.20 0.56 2.98
CA ILE A 98 16.64 1.27 1.77
C ILE A 98 15.60 2.33 1.32
N GLU A 99 14.32 2.01 1.46
CA GLU A 99 13.20 2.91 1.14
C GLU A 99 13.20 4.17 2.00
N SER A 100 13.68 4.09 3.25
CA SER A 100 13.80 5.24 4.15
C SER A 100 14.81 6.27 3.65
N PHE A 101 15.81 5.84 2.86
CA PHE A 101 16.82 6.73 2.27
C PHE A 101 16.47 7.17 0.84
N MET A 102 16.02 6.24 -0.02
CA MET A 102 15.80 6.52 -1.45
C MET A 102 14.35 6.82 -1.82
N GLY A 103 13.40 6.50 -0.95
CA GLY A 103 11.95 6.65 -1.18
C GLY A 103 11.37 7.98 -0.67
N LEU A 104 12.21 8.99 -0.45
CA LEU A 104 11.75 10.28 0.07
C LEU A 104 10.77 10.93 -0.93
N PRO A 105 9.62 11.46 -0.45
CA PRO A 105 8.62 12.07 -1.32
C PRO A 105 9.17 13.28 -2.08
N ASP A 106 10.15 13.98 -1.50
CA ASP A 106 10.83 15.13 -2.11
C ASP A 106 11.72 14.76 -3.30
N GLN A 107 12.19 13.50 -3.34
CA GLN A 107 13.03 12.98 -4.43
C GLN A 107 12.23 12.13 -5.43
N SER A 108 10.91 12.03 -5.25
CA SER A 108 10.05 11.27 -6.14
C SER A 108 9.95 11.96 -7.51
N VAL A 109 10.16 11.19 -8.58
CA VAL A 109 9.95 11.64 -9.97
C VAL A 109 8.46 11.92 -10.25
N VAL A 110 7.57 11.36 -9.43
CA VAL A 110 6.12 11.54 -9.55
C VAL A 110 5.74 12.89 -8.95
N THR A 111 5.35 13.84 -9.81
CA THR A 111 4.84 15.15 -9.36
C THR A 111 3.64 14.98 -8.43
N PRO A 112 3.60 15.69 -7.29
CA PRO A 112 2.44 15.65 -6.40
C PRO A 112 1.21 16.14 -7.16
N THR A 113 0.15 15.32 -7.15
CA THR A 113 -1.10 15.66 -7.85
C THR A 113 -1.74 16.86 -7.16
N ASP A 114 -2.32 17.77 -7.95
CA ASP A 114 -2.92 19.00 -7.45
C ASP A 114 -3.90 18.75 -6.29
N THR A 115 -3.73 19.54 -5.23
CA THR A 115 -4.49 19.42 -3.97
C THR A 115 -5.98 19.64 -4.17
N HIS A 116 -6.35 20.54 -5.08
CA HIS A 116 -7.74 20.84 -5.39
C HIS A 116 -8.40 19.64 -6.07
N SER A 117 -7.74 19.05 -7.08
CA SER A 117 -8.25 17.87 -7.78
C SER A 117 -8.43 16.65 -6.86
N GLN A 118 -7.51 16.45 -5.90
CA GLN A 118 -7.64 15.34 -4.95
C GLN A 118 -8.75 15.56 -3.92
N MET A 119 -8.98 16.80 -3.48
CA MET A 119 -10.09 17.15 -2.59
C MET A 119 -11.44 16.95 -3.29
N GLU A 120 -11.56 17.36 -4.56
CA GLU A 120 -12.74 17.10 -5.38
C GLU A 120 -13.05 15.60 -5.49
N ALA A 121 -12.03 14.78 -5.73
CA ALA A 121 -12.18 13.33 -5.78
C ALA A 121 -12.60 12.73 -4.42
N ALA A 122 -12.00 13.18 -3.31
CA ALA A 122 -12.34 12.72 -1.96
C ALA A 122 -13.78 13.09 -1.55
N LEU A 123 -14.28 14.25 -2.01
CA LEU A 123 -15.64 14.72 -1.75
C LEU A 123 -16.66 14.18 -2.78
N GLY A 124 -16.22 13.44 -3.80
CA GLY A 124 -17.09 12.94 -4.87
C GLY A 124 -17.61 14.04 -5.82
N MET A 125 -16.96 15.20 -5.83
CA MET A 125 -17.34 16.41 -6.56
C MET A 125 -16.29 16.76 -7.64
N GLY A 126 -15.92 15.85 -8.55
CA GLY A 126 -15.05 16.25 -9.66
C GLY A 126 -14.33 15.12 -10.40
N THR A 127 -13.96 15.43 -11.65
CA THR A 127 -13.47 14.52 -12.69
C THR A 127 -12.21 13.76 -12.29
N LYS A 128 -12.11 12.50 -12.72
CA LYS A 128 -10.96 11.61 -12.48
C LYS A 128 -9.62 12.36 -12.57
N PRO A 129 -8.70 12.18 -11.61
CA PRO A 129 -7.44 12.92 -11.60
C PRO A 129 -6.66 12.62 -12.89
N CYS A 130 -6.59 13.61 -13.78
CA CYS A 130 -5.75 13.54 -14.96
C CYS A 130 -4.36 14.01 -14.56
N THR A 131 -3.45 13.08 -14.32
CA THR A 131 -2.03 13.39 -14.25
C THR A 131 -1.57 13.89 -15.62
N ARG A 132 -1.20 15.18 -15.65
CA ARG A 132 -0.51 15.82 -16.78
C ARG A 132 0.85 15.13 -16.92
N GLY A 133 0.95 14.19 -17.86
CA GLY A 133 2.24 13.72 -18.34
C GLY A 133 2.88 14.84 -19.13
N ILE A 134 3.96 15.41 -18.60
CA ILE A 134 4.91 16.19 -19.41
C ILE A 134 6.02 15.21 -19.76
N GLN A 135 6.36 15.18 -21.06
CA GLN A 135 7.52 14.45 -21.60
C GLN A 135 8.82 14.90 -20.95
#